data_AF-A0A7C7M1W5-F1
#
_entry.id   AF-A0A7C7M1W5-F1
#
_cell.length_a   1.000
_cell.length_b   1.000
_cell.length_c   1.000
_cell.angle_alpha   90.00
_cell.angle_beta   90.00
_cell.angle_gamma   90.00
#
_symmetry.space_group_name_H-M   'P 1'
#
loop_
_entity.id
_entity.type
_entity.pdbx_description
1 polymer ?
#
loop_
_entity_poly.entity_id
_entity_poly.type
_entity_poly.pdbx_seq_one_letter_code
_entity_poly.pdbx_strand_id
1 'polypeptide(L)'
;MDNTSLTLILVLFASYMMGSFPTSMLIGKLIRGIDIREQGSGNAGGFNVLRVLGWKPALVLVVFDMFKGWLPAFYLAPVFLKEQIYQIRVSFRSYAGFVLF
;
A
#
# COMPACT_ATOMS: atom_id res chain seq x y z
N MET A 1 10.10 -18.85 12.56
CA MET A 1 9.57 -18.19 11.36
C MET A 1 10.70 -18.12 10.37
N ASP A 2 10.48 -18.57 9.15
CA ASP A 2 11.41 -18.39 8.05
C ASP A 2 11.46 -16.91 7.63
N ASN A 3 12.59 -16.49 7.04
CA ASN A 3 12.81 -15.10 6.63
C ASN A 3 11.73 -14.59 5.66
N THR A 4 11.17 -15.49 4.84
CA THR A 4 10.09 -15.19 3.90
C THR A 4 8.78 -14.82 4.60
N SER A 5 8.36 -15.62 5.59
CA SER A 5 7.15 -15.31 6.38
C SER A 5 7.28 -14.00 7.16
N LEU A 6 8.46 -13.74 7.74
CA LEU A 6 8.72 -12.48 8.44
C LEU A 6 8.63 -11.29 7.47
N THR A 7 9.23 -11.43 6.28
CA THR A 7 9.17 -10.41 5.22
C THR A 7 7.73 -10.13 4.81
N LEU A 8 6.93 -11.18 4.56
CA LEU A 8 5.52 -11.02 4.21
C LEU A 8 4.71 -10.26 5.27
N ILE A 9 4.90 -10.60 6.54
CA ILE A 9 4.21 -9.92 7.64
C ILE A 9 4.58 -8.43 7.67
N LEU A 10 5.86 -8.10 7.55
CA LEU A 10 6.32 -6.72 7.51
C LEU A 10 5.74 -5.96 6.31
N VAL A 11 5.65 -6.62 5.14
CA VAL A 11 5.08 -6.03 3.93
C VAL A 11 3.59 -5.74 4.09
N LEU A 12 2.82 -6.71 4.57
CA LEU A 12 1.38 -6.55 4.80
C LEU A 12 1.11 -5.47 5.85
N PHE A 13 1.89 -5.46 6.93
CA PHE A 13 1.77 -4.48 7.99
C PHE A 13 2.07 -3.06 7.48
N ALA A 14 3.18 -2.85 6.76
CA ALA A 14 3.54 -1.57 6.18
C ALA A 14 2.48 -1.08 5.17
N SER A 15 2.01 -1.97 4.30
CA SER A 15 0.98 -1.66 3.31
C SER A 15 -0.35 -1.28 3.97
N TYR A 16 -0.74 -1.98 5.04
CA TYR A 16 -1.95 -1.68 5.80
C TYR A 16 -1.86 -0.32 6.50
N MET A 17 -0.72 -0.01 7.12
CA MET A 17 -0.50 1.26 7.82
C MET A 17 -0.56 2.45 6.84
N MET A 18 0.09 2.32 5.68
CA MET A 18 0.04 3.38 4.65
C MET A 18 -1.34 3.49 4.01
N GLY A 19 -1.99 2.37 3.69
CA GLY A 19 -3.33 2.34 3.08
C GLY A 19 -4.42 2.91 3.99
N SER A 20 -4.35 2.61 5.28
CA SER A 20 -5.33 3.05 6.29
C SER A 20 -5.15 4.50 6.73
N PHE A 21 -4.19 5.23 6.15
CA PHE A 21 -3.94 6.62 6.51
C PHE A 21 -5.17 7.51 6.18
N PRO A 22 -5.69 8.31 7.13
CA PRO A 22 -6.95 9.04 7.00
C PRO A 22 -6.86 10.33 6.18
N THR A 23 -6.39 10.24 4.93
CA THR A 23 -6.07 11.39 4.06
C THR A 23 -7.27 12.34 3.86
N SER A 24 -8.49 11.81 3.67
CA SER A 24 -9.69 12.64 3.46
C SER A 24 -10.08 13.48 4.66
N MET A 25 -9.93 12.92 5.87
CA MET A 25 -10.21 13.62 7.11
C MET A 25 -9.14 14.69 7.37
N LEU A 26 -7.87 14.35 7.08
CA LEU A 26 -6.76 15.29 7.21
C LEU A 26 -6.91 16.48 6.27
N ILE A 27 -7.25 16.26 4.99
CA ILE A 27 -7.50 17.33 4.01
C ILE A 27 -8.69 18.22 4.41
N GLY A 28 -9.77 17.62 4.92
CA GLY A 28 -10.91 18.36 5.50
C GLY A 28 -10.47 19.33 6.59
N LYS A 29 -9.70 18.80 7.54
CA LYS A 29 -9.25 19.55 8.70
C LYS A 29 -8.21 20.61 8.34
N LEU A 30 -7.28 20.32 7.42
CA LEU A 30 -6.23 21.26 7.01
C LEU A 30 -6.75 22.42 6.15
N ILE A 31 -7.71 22.18 5.25
CA ILE A 31 -8.15 23.19 4.29
C ILE A 31 -9.27 24.07 4.86
N ARG A 32 -10.22 23.47 5.61
CA ARG A 32 -11.40 24.19 6.12
C ARG A 32 -11.69 23.97 7.60
N GLY A 33 -10.86 23.23 8.33
CA GLY A 33 -11.09 22.95 9.75
C GLY A 33 -12.31 22.06 10.03
N ILE A 34 -12.80 21.33 9.03
CA ILE A 34 -14.01 20.50 9.13
C ILE A 34 -13.69 19.01 9.11
N ASP A 35 -14.51 18.20 9.77
CA ASP A 35 -14.54 16.77 9.51
C ASP A 35 -15.35 16.47 8.24
N ILE A 36 -14.72 15.81 7.27
CA ILE A 36 -15.37 15.47 6.00
C ILE A 36 -16.50 14.45 6.17
N ARG A 37 -16.51 13.68 7.26
CA ARG A 37 -17.55 12.68 7.55
C ARG A 37 -18.85 13.28 8.04
N GLU A 38 -18.81 14.53 8.50
CA GLU A 38 -20.00 15.28 8.91
C GLU A 38 -20.57 16.12 7.77
N GLN A 39 -19.97 16.04 6.57
CA GLN A 39 -20.27 16.90 5.44
C GLN A 39 -20.60 16.09 4.19
N GLY A 40 -21.35 16.70 3.27
CA GLY A 40 -21.70 16.09 1.98
C GLY A 40 -22.46 14.78 2.16
N SER A 41 -21.90 13.67 1.65
CA SER A 41 -22.49 12.33 1.79
C SER A 41 -22.05 11.58 3.05
N GLY A 42 -21.18 12.17 3.86
CA GLY A 42 -20.61 11.54 5.06
C GLY A 42 -19.52 10.48 4.82
N ASN A 43 -19.19 10.19 3.57
CA ASN A 43 -18.17 9.19 3.22
C ASN A 43 -16.75 9.78 3.36
N ALA A 44 -15.82 9.03 3.94
CA ALA A 44 -14.40 9.38 4.06
C ALA A 44 -13.63 9.05 2.76
N GLY A 45 -14.05 9.63 1.63
CA GLY A 45 -13.49 9.34 0.31
C GLY A 45 -13.37 10.55 -0.60
N GLY A 46 -12.64 10.39 -1.70
CA GLY A 46 -12.33 11.46 -2.64
C GLY A 46 -13.53 12.12 -3.31
N PHE A 47 -14.60 11.37 -3.61
CA PHE A 47 -15.84 11.95 -4.14
C PHE A 47 -16.55 12.88 -3.14
N ASN A 48 -16.48 12.58 -1.85
CA ASN A 48 -17.07 13.47 -0.85
C ASN A 48 -16.21 14.74 -0.69
N VAL A 49 -14.89 14.59 -0.72
CA VAL A 49 -13.94 15.72 -0.76
C VAL A 49 -14.17 16.58 -2.00
N LEU A 50 -14.41 15.98 -3.17
CA LEU A 50 -14.77 16.69 -4.41
C LEU A 50 -16.04 17.52 -4.23
N ARG A 51 -17.07 16.93 -3.61
CA ARG A 51 -18.35 17.60 -3.36
C ARG A 51 -18.23 18.76 -2.36
N VAL A 52 -17.47 18.58 -1.29
CA VAL A 52 -17.41 19.52 -0.15
C VAL A 52 -16.33 20.60 -0.35
N LEU A 53 -15.16 20.21 -0.84
CA LEU A 53 -13.96 21.06 -0.96
C LEU A 53 -13.59 21.41 -2.41
N GLY A 54 -14.23 20.80 -3.40
CA GLY A 54 -13.97 21.04 -4.82
C GLY A 54 -12.89 20.13 -5.41
N TRP A 55 -12.61 20.34 -6.70
CA TRP A 55 -11.77 19.42 -7.47
C TRP A 55 -10.28 19.48 -7.12
N LYS A 56 -9.74 20.64 -6.73
CA LYS A 56 -8.31 20.78 -6.40
C LYS A 56 -7.93 19.91 -5.19
N PRO A 57 -8.61 19.99 -4.03
CA PRO A 57 -8.31 19.12 -2.89
C PRO A 57 -8.56 17.64 -3.17
N ALA A 58 -9.61 17.34 -3.94
CA ALA A 58 -9.93 15.96 -4.32
C ALA A 58 -8.84 15.34 -5.19
N LEU A 59 -8.29 16.10 -6.15
CA LEU A 59 -7.19 15.64 -6.99
C LEU A 59 -5.94 15.35 -6.16
N VAL A 60 -5.55 16.27 -5.27
CA VAL A 60 -4.41 16.07 -4.36
C VAL A 60 -4.61 14.82 -3.49
N LEU A 61 -5.81 14.63 -2.95
CA LEU A 61 -6.14 13.45 -2.17
C LEU A 61 -5.98 12.15 -2.97
N VAL A 62 -6.57 12.09 -4.17
CA VAL A 62 -6.53 10.88 -4.99
C VAL A 62 -5.09 10.55 -5.38
N VAL A 63 -4.31 11.55 -5.76
CA VAL A 63 -2.89 11.38 -6.05
C VAL A 63 -2.15 10.84 -4.83
N PHE A 64 -2.37 11.42 -3.65
CA PHE A 64 -1.75 10.95 -2.40
C PHE A 64 -2.17 9.52 -2.03
N ASP A 65 -3.46 9.20 -2.15
CA ASP A 65 -3.99 7.87 -1.86
C ASP A 65 -3.50 6.81 -2.86
N MET A 66 -3.27 7.18 -4.12
CA MET A 66 -2.58 6.31 -5.08
C MET A 66 -1.13 6.08 -4.69
N PHE A 67 -0.39 7.15 -4.36
CA PHE A 67 1.03 7.02 -3.99
C PHE A 67 1.24 6.24 -2.70
N LYS A 68 0.43 6.45 -1.66
CA LYS A 68 0.58 5.75 -0.39
C LYS A 68 0.33 4.23 -0.51
N GLY A 69 -0.52 3.80 -1.47
CA GLY A 69 -0.73 2.38 -1.77
C GLY A 69 0.31 1.82 -2.75
N TRP A 70 0.71 2.61 -3.75
CA TRP A 70 1.66 2.18 -4.78
C TRP A 70 3.09 2.06 -4.27
N LEU A 71 3.56 3.01 -3.44
CA LEU A 71 4.92 3.02 -2.90
C LEU A 71 5.31 1.70 -2.21
N PRO A 72 4.56 1.19 -1.22
CA PRO A 72 4.92 -0.07 -0.57
C PRO A 72 4.88 -1.24 -1.56
N ALA A 73 3.89 -1.30 -2.46
CA ALA A 73 3.84 -2.36 -3.47
C ALA A 73 5.06 -2.33 -4.41
N PHE A 74 5.46 -1.15 -4.88
CA PHE A 74 6.59 -0.97 -5.79
C PHE A 74 7.93 -1.39 -5.18
N TYR A 75 8.18 -1.02 -3.92
CA TYR A 75 9.44 -1.39 -3.25
C TYR A 75 9.46 -2.83 -2.73
N LEU A 76 8.32 -3.36 -2.30
CA LEU A 76 8.27 -4.64 -1.59
C LEU A 76 8.03 -5.84 -2.51
N ALA A 77 7.32 -5.66 -3.63
CA ALA A 77 7.11 -6.73 -4.59
C ALA A 77 8.41 -7.29 -5.17
N PRO A 78 9.42 -6.49 -5.58
CA PRO A 78 10.69 -7.01 -6.10
C PRO A 78 11.48 -7.81 -5.05
N VAL A 79 11.46 -7.37 -3.79
CA VAL A 79 12.14 -8.06 -2.69
C VAL A 79 11.53 -9.44 -2.49
N PHE A 80 10.20 -9.52 -2.44
CA PHE A 80 9.48 -10.78 -2.29
C PHE A 80 9.71 -11.74 -3.47
N LEU A 81 9.66 -11.23 -4.71
CA LEU A 81 9.90 -12.02 -5.92
C LEU A 81 11.34 -12.57 -5.97
N LYS A 82 12.34 -11.78 -5.54
CA LYS A 82 13.74 -12.19 -5.52
C LYS A 82 13.96 -13.39 -4.59
N GLU A 83 13.35 -13.38 -3.41
CA GLU A 83 13.41 -14.50 -2.46
C GLU A 83 12.80 -15.77 -3.06
N GLN A 84 11.63 -15.68 -3.70
CA GLN A 84 11.03 -16.85 -4.38
C GLN A 84 11.93 -17.40 -5.50
N ILE A 85 12.47 -16.53 -6.35
CA ILE A 85 13.36 -16.94 -7.45
C ILE A 85 14.65 -17.59 -6.91
N TYR A 86 15.18 -17.11 -5.77
CA TYR A 86 16.35 -17.71 -5.14
C TYR A 86 16.05 -19.13 -4.63
N GLN A 87 14.91 -19.33 -3.95
CA GLN A 87 14.48 -20.64 -3.47
C GLN A 87 14.29 -21.63 -4.63
N ILE A 88 13.67 -21.21 -5.73
CA ILE A 88 13.51 -22.04 -6.93
C ILE A 88 14.88 -22.45 -7.51
N ARG A 89 15.84 -21.51 -7.61
CA ARG A 89 17.18 -21.78 -8.14
C ARG A 89 17.97 -22.76 -7.26
N VAL A 90 17.91 -22.61 -5.94
CA VAL A 90 18.57 -23.53 -5.01
C VAL A 90 17.95 -24.92 -5.10
N SER A 91 16.62 -25.03 -5.07
CA SER A 91 15.92 -26.32 -5.21
C SER A 91 16.25 -27.02 -6.52
N PHE A 92 16.30 -26.30 -7.64
CA PHE A 92 16.68 -26.88 -8.94
C PHE A 92 18.13 -27.37 -8.94
N ARG A 93 19.08 -26.59 -8.39
CA ARG A 93 20.49 -27.01 -8.25
C ARG A 93 20.64 -28.25 -7.38
N SER A 94 19.93 -28.32 -6.25
CA SER A 94 19.96 -29.49 -5.36
C SER A 94 19.40 -30.73 -6.04
N TYR A 95 18.29 -30.61 -6.78
CA TYR A 95 17.70 -31.73 -7.51
C TYR A 95 18.59 -32.20 -8.67
N ALA A 96 19.13 -31.27 -9.47
CA ALA A 96 20.06 -31.60 -10.55
C ALA A 96 21.33 -32.26 -10.01
N GLY A 97 21.86 -31.78 -8.87
CA GLY A 97 22.97 -32.43 -8.17
C GLY A 97 22.61 -33.85 -7.73
N PHE A 98 21.45 -34.06 -7.14
CA PHE A 98 21.00 -35.39 -6.72
C PHE A 98 20.80 -36.39 -7.88
N VAL A 99 20.40 -35.93 -9.07
CA VAL A 99 20.16 -36.80 -10.24
C VAL A 99 21.46 -37.15 -10.99
N LEU A 100 22.50 -36.33 -10.86
CA LEU A 100 23.78 -36.49 -11.57
C LEU A 100 24.84 -37.27 -10.76
N PHE A 101 24.50 -37.74 -9.56
CA PHE A 101 25.33 -38.59 -8.69
C PHE A 101 24.51 -39.80 -8.22
#